data_AF-A0A967CK43-F1
#
_entry.id   AF-A0A967CK43-F1
#
_cell.length_a   1.000
_cell.length_b   1.000
_cell.length_c   1.000
_cell.angle_alpha   90.00
_cell.angle_beta   90.00
_cell.angle_gamma   90.00
#
_symmetry.space_group_name_H-M   'P 1'
#
loop_
_entity.id
_entity.type
_entity.pdbx_description
1 polymer ?
#
loop_
_entity_poly.entity_id
_entity_poly.type
_entity_poly.pdbx_seq_one_letter_code
_entity_poly.pdbx_strand_id
1 'polypeptide(L)'
;MGSTVNLVDLLKNSFTNPKDAASTIISRGFSYDVIWSVFVASICLTTAMQFFVDSMMKSDGPTLSDVSSPWIFAVMVGGMTLLVCATITWTGQRFDGQANFKTIFALVAWLQVIQLLLQVLIYALLFLVAALAGFAQIAIIFWSLWIFVAFVDTAHKFDNMVKASVVSVLGIGLGGVILFFMISFMGMGL
;
A
#
# COMPACT_ATOMS: atom_id res chain seq x y z
N MET A 1 9.92 30.49 4.28
CA MET A 1 9.63 30.19 2.87
C MET A 1 9.16 28.75 2.77
N GLY A 2 7.84 28.54 2.75
CA GLY A 2 7.26 27.20 2.62
C GLY A 2 7.41 26.74 1.17
N SER A 3 8.28 25.76 0.94
CA SER A 3 8.34 25.05 -0.34
C SER A 3 6.98 24.39 -0.56
N THR A 4 6.13 25.03 -1.37
CA THR A 4 4.87 24.47 -1.84
C THR A 4 5.18 23.13 -2.46
N VAL A 5 4.70 22.08 -1.81
CA VAL A 5 4.86 20.73 -2.32
C VAL A 5 4.08 20.68 -3.61
N ASN A 6 4.78 20.63 -4.74
CA ASN A 6 4.14 20.14 -5.95
C ASN A 6 3.89 18.66 -5.73
N LEU A 7 2.69 18.35 -5.24
CA LEU A 7 2.19 16.98 -5.13
C LEU A 7 2.34 16.25 -6.48
N VAL A 8 2.21 17.00 -7.58
CA VAL A 8 2.45 16.54 -8.95
C VAL A 8 3.91 16.08 -9.15
N ASP A 9 4.89 16.83 -8.65
CA ASP A 9 6.31 16.45 -8.75
C ASP A 9 6.64 15.23 -7.88
N LEU A 10 6.05 15.15 -6.67
CA LEU A 10 6.18 13.95 -5.83
C LEU A 10 5.53 12.71 -6.46
N LEU A 11 4.38 12.87 -7.11
CA LEU A 11 3.73 11.79 -7.84
C LEU A 11 4.61 11.36 -9.00
N LYS A 12 5.04 12.30 -9.85
CA LYS A 12 5.91 12.01 -11.01
C LYS A 12 7.21 11.35 -10.58
N ASN A 13 7.82 11.80 -9.48
CA ASN A 13 9.01 11.18 -8.92
C ASN A 13 8.69 9.81 -8.29
N SER A 14 7.54 9.60 -7.68
CA SER A 14 7.15 8.25 -7.22
C SER A 14 6.97 7.30 -8.42
N PHE A 15 6.53 7.83 -9.56
CA PHE A 15 6.37 7.09 -10.81
C PHE A 15 7.70 6.73 -11.48
N THR A 16 8.64 7.68 -11.49
CA THR A 16 9.87 7.59 -12.29
C THR A 16 11.10 7.23 -11.45
N ASN A 17 11.17 7.72 -10.21
CA ASN A 17 12.30 7.54 -9.30
C ASN A 17 11.84 7.39 -7.84
N PRO A 18 11.30 6.21 -7.45
CA PRO A 18 10.69 6.01 -6.14
C PRO A 18 11.67 6.20 -4.98
N LYS A 19 12.97 6.00 -5.18
CA LYS A 19 13.99 6.25 -4.13
C LYS A 19 14.06 7.73 -3.74
N ASP A 20 14.00 8.64 -4.71
CA ASP A 20 14.03 10.09 -4.44
C ASP A 20 12.75 10.55 -3.73
N ALA A 21 11.60 10.00 -4.12
CA ALA A 21 10.33 10.26 -3.46
C ALA A 21 10.36 9.78 -1.99
N ALA A 22 10.86 8.57 -1.75
CA ALA A 22 11.03 8.04 -0.41
C ALA A 22 11.96 8.92 0.45
N SER A 23 13.13 9.28 -0.06
CA SER A 23 14.07 10.17 0.65
C SER A 23 13.44 11.53 1.00
N THR A 24 12.65 12.10 0.09
CA THR A 24 11.94 13.36 0.31
C THR A 24 10.88 13.24 1.41
N ILE A 25 10.16 12.11 1.49
CA ILE A 25 9.15 11.87 2.54
C ILE A 25 9.83 11.67 3.90
N ILE A 26 10.92 10.90 3.93
CA ILE A 26 11.67 10.59 5.15
C ILE A 26 12.31 11.85 5.73
N SER A 27 13.02 12.64 4.90
CA SER A 27 13.73 13.85 5.31
C SER A 27 12.81 14.91 5.91
N ARG A 28 11.52 14.87 5.58
CA ARG A 28 10.52 15.81 6.09
C ARG A 28 10.01 15.49 7.49
N GLY A 29 10.17 14.25 7.94
CA GLY A 29 9.88 13.86 9.33
C GLY A 29 8.45 14.12 9.82
N PHE A 30 7.44 13.88 8.98
CA PHE A 30 6.02 14.12 9.28
C PHE A 30 5.59 13.64 10.69
N SER A 31 4.67 14.37 11.35
CA SER A 31 4.10 13.94 12.63
C SER A 31 3.27 12.67 12.45
N TYR A 32 3.16 11.87 13.51
CA TYR A 32 2.41 10.62 13.51
C TYR A 32 0.93 10.86 13.16
N ASP A 33 0.36 11.95 13.66
CA ASP A 33 -1.04 12.33 13.41
C ASP A 33 -1.33 12.54 11.92
N VAL A 34 -0.39 13.16 11.21
CA VAL A 34 -0.52 13.43 9.77
C VAL A 34 -0.46 12.13 8.97
N ILE A 35 0.48 11.25 9.32
CA ILE A 35 0.64 9.95 8.66
C ILE A 35 -0.64 9.12 8.84
N TRP A 36 -1.16 9.04 10.06
CA TRP A 36 -2.40 8.34 10.37
C TRP A 36 -3.60 8.91 9.62
N SER A 37 -3.73 10.23 9.59
CA SER A 37 -4.85 10.90 8.91
C SER A 37 -4.85 10.58 7.41
N VAL A 38 -3.68 10.68 6.77
CA VAL A 38 -3.52 10.37 5.33
C VAL A 38 -3.78 8.88 5.06
N PHE A 39 -3.25 8.00 5.91
CA PHE A 39 -3.42 6.56 5.78
C PHE A 39 -4.90 6.15 5.87
N VAL A 40 -5.58 6.59 6.94
CA VAL A 40 -7.00 6.29 7.16
C VAL A 40 -7.86 6.88 6.05
N ALA A 41 -7.64 8.14 5.69
CA ALA A 41 -8.40 8.78 4.60
C ALA A 41 -8.23 8.04 3.27
N SER A 42 -7.00 7.61 2.94
CA SER A 42 -6.72 6.88 1.70
C SER A 42 -7.41 5.51 1.68
N ILE A 43 -7.35 4.75 2.79
CA ILE A 43 -7.99 3.43 2.87
C ILE A 43 -9.51 3.56 2.82
N CYS A 44 -10.09 4.51 3.56
CA CYS A 44 -11.53 4.75 3.55
C CYS A 44 -12.01 5.11 2.15
N LEU A 45 -11.29 6.00 1.45
CA LEU A 45 -11.68 6.44 0.12
C LEU A 45 -11.49 5.33 -0.93
N THR A 46 -10.39 4.58 -0.89
CA THR A 46 -10.19 3.40 -1.76
C THR A 46 -11.27 2.35 -1.53
N THR A 47 -11.57 2.01 -0.27
CA THR A 47 -12.62 1.03 0.08
C THR A 47 -13.99 1.50 -0.39
N ALA A 48 -14.33 2.78 -0.15
CA ALA A 48 -15.59 3.35 -0.59
C ALA A 48 -15.75 3.29 -2.12
N MET A 49 -14.68 3.59 -2.87
CA MET A 49 -14.68 3.46 -4.33
C MET A 49 -14.85 2.00 -4.78
N GLN A 50 -14.15 1.06 -4.14
CA GLN A 50 -14.28 -0.38 -4.44
C GLN A 50 -15.72 -0.87 -4.31
N PHE A 51 -16.36 -0.60 -3.17
CA PHE A 51 -17.76 -0.98 -2.94
C PHE A 51 -18.74 -0.26 -3.86
N PHE A 52 -18.47 1.01 -4.21
CA PHE A 52 -19.29 1.75 -5.15
C PHE A 52 -19.26 1.14 -6.56
N VAL A 53 -18.07 0.79 -7.06
CA VAL A 53 -17.90 0.15 -8.37
C VAL A 53 -18.50 -1.27 -8.37
N ASP A 54 -18.28 -2.05 -7.31
CA ASP A 54 -18.87 -3.40 -7.15
C ASP A 54 -20.40 -3.35 -7.11
N SER A 55 -21.00 -2.34 -6.47
CA SER A 55 -22.46 -2.16 -6.46
C SER A 55 -23.03 -1.76 -7.83
N MET A 56 -22.28 -0.98 -8.60
CA MET A 56 -22.67 -0.58 -9.96
C MET A 56 -22.53 -1.74 -10.97
N MET A 57 -21.52 -2.58 -10.78
CA MET A 57 -21.24 -3.72 -11.66
C MET A 57 -21.72 -5.01 -11.01
N LYS A 58 -22.87 -5.52 -11.43
CA LYS A 58 -23.28 -6.89 -11.08
C LYS A 58 -22.24 -7.88 -11.62
N SER A 59 -21.27 -8.24 -10.79
CA SER A 59 -20.28 -9.25 -11.06
C SER A 59 -20.82 -10.60 -10.61
N ASP A 60 -20.85 -11.60 -11.48
CA ASP A 60 -21.25 -12.98 -11.16
C ASP A 60 -20.15 -13.78 -10.41
N GLY A 61 -19.11 -13.11 -9.91
CA GLY A 61 -18.03 -13.70 -9.10
C GLY A 61 -18.25 -13.53 -7.58
N PRO A 62 -17.34 -14.04 -6.72
CA PRO A 62 -17.35 -13.69 -5.30
C PRO A 62 -17.24 -12.17 -5.18
N THR A 63 -18.35 -11.54 -4.79
CA THR A 63 -18.47 -10.08 -4.70
C THR A 63 -17.99 -9.62 -3.33
N LEU A 64 -17.54 -8.37 -3.25
CA LEU A 64 -17.26 -7.75 -1.95
C LEU A 64 -18.52 -7.66 -1.07
N SER A 65 -19.69 -7.87 -1.68
CA SER A 65 -20.99 -7.99 -1.02
C SER A 65 -21.12 -9.20 -0.09
N ASP A 66 -20.33 -10.28 -0.28
CA ASP A 66 -20.27 -11.41 0.65
C ASP A 66 -19.50 -11.07 1.94
N VAL A 67 -18.61 -10.08 1.90
CA VAL A 67 -17.95 -9.53 3.09
C VAL A 67 -18.93 -8.55 3.73
N SER A 68 -19.68 -9.01 4.75
CA SER A 68 -20.90 -8.38 5.28
C SER A 68 -20.81 -6.94 5.84
N SER A 69 -19.70 -6.20 5.70
CA SER A 69 -19.67 -4.76 5.97
C SER A 69 -18.42 -4.07 5.38
N PRO A 70 -18.57 -2.94 4.64
CA PRO A 70 -17.45 -2.12 4.16
C PRO A 70 -16.49 -1.68 5.27
N TRP A 71 -16.99 -1.53 6.49
CA TRP A 71 -16.20 -1.14 7.66
C TRP A 71 -15.23 -2.24 8.09
N ILE A 72 -15.67 -3.51 8.06
CA ILE A 72 -14.83 -4.65 8.43
C ILE A 72 -13.69 -4.81 7.41
N PHE A 73 -14.02 -4.66 6.12
CA PHE A 73 -13.02 -4.71 5.06
C PHE A 73 -11.95 -3.62 5.21
N ALA A 74 -12.36 -2.37 5.43
CA ALA A 74 -11.43 -1.26 5.65
C ALA A 74 -10.51 -1.50 6.87
N VAL A 75 -11.07 -2.01 7.98
CA VAL A 75 -10.30 -2.36 9.18
C VAL A 75 -9.34 -3.52 8.92
N MET A 76 -9.74 -4.54 8.16
CA MET A 76 -8.85 -5.64 7.76
C MET A 76 -7.68 -5.14 6.91
N VAL A 77 -7.95 -4.35 5.87
CA VAL A 77 -6.90 -3.82 4.98
C VAL A 77 -5.95 -2.88 5.75
N GLY A 78 -6.51 -2.04 6.63
CA GLY A 78 -5.73 -1.17 7.51
C GLY A 78 -4.85 -1.97 8.48
N GLY A 79 -5.43 -2.93 9.18
CA GLY A 79 -4.70 -3.82 10.10
C GLY A 79 -3.63 -4.64 9.41
N MET A 80 -3.94 -5.17 8.22
CA MET A 80 -2.98 -5.88 7.36
C MET A 80 -1.79 -5.01 7.01
N THR A 81 -2.06 -3.78 6.57
CA THR A 81 -1.00 -2.88 6.15
C THR A 81 -0.10 -2.50 7.34
N LEU A 82 -0.68 -2.29 8.52
CA LEU A 82 0.07 -2.03 9.74
C LEU A 82 0.93 -3.23 10.16
N LEU A 83 0.39 -4.45 10.06
CA LEU A 83 1.14 -5.67 10.30
C LEU A 83 2.31 -5.80 9.33
N VAL A 84 2.11 -5.55 8.04
CA VAL A 84 3.19 -5.56 7.04
C VAL A 84 4.24 -4.49 7.36
N CYS A 85 3.84 -3.30 7.79
CA CYS A 85 4.80 -2.27 8.24
C CYS A 85 5.63 -2.75 9.43
N ALA A 86 4.98 -3.40 10.41
CA ALA A 86 5.63 -3.93 11.60
C ALA A 86 6.58 -5.09 11.27
N THR A 87 6.14 -6.05 10.44
CA THR A 87 6.98 -7.18 10.03
C THR A 87 8.19 -6.71 9.25
N ILE A 88 8.04 -5.73 8.36
CA ILE A 88 9.15 -5.17 7.57
C ILE A 88 10.13 -4.39 8.43
N THR A 89 9.62 -3.60 9.37
CA THR A 89 10.50 -2.90 10.31
C THR A 89 11.29 -3.91 11.14
N TRP A 90 10.63 -4.98 11.60
CA TRP A 90 11.27 -6.00 12.42
C TRP A 90 12.27 -6.87 11.65
N THR A 91 11.92 -7.36 10.46
CA THR A 91 12.83 -8.12 9.60
C THR A 91 13.96 -7.24 9.10
N GLY A 92 13.67 -6.00 8.72
CA GLY A 92 14.66 -5.05 8.26
C GLY A 92 15.69 -4.69 9.34
N GLN A 93 15.25 -4.44 10.57
CA GLN A 93 16.15 -4.23 11.72
C GLN A 93 17.03 -5.45 12.03
N ARG A 94 16.53 -6.68 11.81
CA ARG A 94 17.34 -7.91 11.94
C ARG A 94 18.43 -8.03 10.86
N PHE A 95 18.26 -7.39 9.70
CA PHE A 95 19.16 -7.46 8.54
C PHE A 95 20.10 -6.24 8.43
N ASP A 96 20.41 -5.56 9.55
CA ASP A 96 21.18 -4.29 9.66
C ASP A 96 20.46 -3.03 9.15
N GLY A 97 19.15 -3.09 8.96
CA GLY A 97 18.37 -1.96 8.46
C GLY A 97 18.13 -0.89 9.53
N GLN A 98 18.26 0.39 9.14
CA GLN A 98 18.15 1.53 10.06
C GLN A 98 16.75 2.17 10.13
N ALA A 99 15.76 1.60 9.46
CA ALA A 99 14.43 2.20 9.41
C ALA A 99 13.68 2.02 10.73
N ASN A 100 12.98 3.07 11.15
CA ASN A 100 12.02 3.02 12.25
C ASN A 100 10.61 2.75 11.72
N PHE A 101 9.73 2.22 12.58
CA PHE A 101 8.32 1.97 12.23
C PHE A 101 7.63 3.21 11.66
N LYS A 102 7.88 4.39 12.27
CA LYS A 102 7.37 5.68 11.80
C LYS A 102 7.77 5.98 10.35
N THR A 103 9.02 5.66 9.98
CA THR A 103 9.56 5.89 8.63
C THR A 103 8.87 4.99 7.62
N ILE A 104 8.74 3.69 7.93
CA ILE A 104 8.06 2.72 7.07
C ILE A 104 6.57 3.07 6.95
N PHE A 105 5.93 3.42 8.05
CA PHE A 105 4.51 3.78 8.05
C PHE A 105 4.23 5.05 7.23
N ALA A 106 5.11 6.06 7.28
CA ALA A 106 5.00 7.26 6.43
C ALA A 106 5.07 6.90 4.93
N LEU A 107 6.00 6.03 4.56
CA LEU A 107 6.18 5.57 3.18
C LEU A 107 4.99 4.75 2.69
N VAL A 108 4.48 3.86 3.53
CA VAL A 108 3.32 3.04 3.20
C VAL A 108 2.04 3.89 3.14
N ALA A 109 1.87 4.87 4.01
CA ALA A 109 0.77 5.83 3.91
C ALA A 109 0.81 6.62 2.59
N TRP A 110 2.00 7.02 2.14
CA TRP A 110 2.15 7.63 0.81
C TRP A 110 1.84 6.64 -0.32
N LEU A 111 2.27 5.39 -0.19
CA LEU A 111 1.94 4.35 -1.15
C LEU A 111 0.42 4.10 -1.23
N GLN A 112 -0.31 4.22 -0.12
CA GLN A 112 -1.78 4.15 -0.13
C GLN A 112 -2.41 5.29 -0.96
N VAL A 113 -1.84 6.50 -0.91
CA VAL A 113 -2.29 7.63 -1.76
C VAL A 113 -2.02 7.33 -3.23
N ILE A 114 -0.83 6.81 -3.57
CA ILE A 114 -0.51 6.44 -4.96
C ILE A 114 -1.47 5.34 -5.45
N GLN A 115 -1.70 4.33 -4.63
CA GLN A 115 -2.63 3.25 -4.96
C GLN A 115 -4.03 3.78 -5.18
N LEU A 116 -4.51 4.69 -4.35
CA LEU A 116 -5.81 5.33 -4.54
C LEU A 116 -5.92 6.01 -5.91
N LEU A 117 -4.92 6.79 -6.31
CA LEU A 117 -4.90 7.47 -7.61
C LEU A 117 -4.86 6.49 -8.79
N LEU A 118 -4.07 5.43 -8.65
CA LEU A 118 -4.02 4.35 -9.63
C LEU A 118 -5.35 3.59 -9.71
N GLN A 119 -6.01 3.38 -8.58
CA GLN A 119 -7.31 2.72 -8.51
C GLN A 119 -8.36 3.55 -9.25
N VAL A 120 -8.36 4.87 -9.07
CA VAL A 120 -9.22 5.81 -9.82
C VAL A 120 -8.97 5.67 -11.32
N LEU A 121 -7.72 5.59 -11.75
CA LEU A 121 -7.34 5.43 -13.16
C LEU A 121 -7.84 4.09 -13.71
N ILE A 122 -7.68 3.00 -12.96
CA ILE A 122 -8.17 1.68 -13.35
C ILE A 122 -9.68 1.69 -13.51
N TYR A 123 -10.42 2.27 -12.59
CA TYR A 123 -11.87 2.35 -12.70
C TYR A 123 -12.31 3.21 -13.88
N ALA A 124 -11.65 4.34 -14.14
CA ALA A 124 -11.91 5.11 -15.35
C ALA A 124 -11.65 4.28 -16.63
N LEU A 125 -10.57 3.49 -16.65
CA LEU A 125 -10.24 2.59 -17.76
C LEU A 125 -11.27 1.46 -17.91
N LEU A 126 -11.80 0.97 -16.79
CA LEU A 126 -12.77 -0.11 -16.75
C LEU A 126 -14.10 0.29 -17.40
N PHE A 127 -14.56 1.53 -17.19
CA PHE A 127 -15.72 2.08 -17.87
C PHE A 127 -15.52 2.24 -19.39
N LEU A 128 -14.28 2.40 -19.86
CA LEU A 128 -13.95 2.50 -21.28
C LEU A 128 -13.78 1.13 -21.93
N VAL A 129 -12.86 0.31 -21.39
CA VAL A 129 -12.49 -1.02 -21.92
C VAL A 129 -12.11 -1.94 -20.76
N ALA A 130 -13.05 -2.77 -20.31
CA ALA A 130 -12.87 -3.69 -19.19
C ALA A 130 -11.64 -4.62 -19.33
N ALA A 131 -11.39 -5.15 -20.54
CA ALA A 131 -10.22 -6.00 -20.79
C ALA A 131 -8.89 -5.27 -20.52
N LEU A 132 -8.80 -4.00 -20.92
CA LEU A 132 -7.59 -3.19 -20.74
C LEU A 132 -7.34 -2.87 -19.26
N ALA A 133 -8.41 -2.64 -18.50
CA ALA A 133 -8.33 -2.43 -17.06
C ALA A 133 -7.74 -3.65 -16.32
N GLY A 134 -8.11 -4.87 -16.74
CA GLY A 134 -7.52 -6.09 -16.18
C GLY A 134 -6.01 -6.18 -16.39
N PHE A 135 -5.53 -5.91 -17.61
CA PHE A 135 -4.08 -5.89 -17.89
C PHE A 135 -3.36 -4.77 -17.14
N ALA A 136 -3.97 -3.59 -17.08
CA ALA A 136 -3.42 -2.46 -16.33
C ALA A 136 -3.32 -2.77 -14.83
N GLN A 137 -4.31 -3.47 -14.26
CA GLN A 137 -4.29 -3.89 -12.85
C GLN A 137 -3.10 -4.82 -12.58
N ILE A 138 -2.84 -5.79 -13.45
CA ILE A 138 -1.68 -6.69 -13.32
C ILE A 138 -0.38 -5.88 -13.36
N ALA A 139 -0.25 -4.96 -14.32
CA ALA A 139 0.93 -4.09 -14.42
C ALA A 139 1.15 -3.26 -13.15
N ILE A 140 0.08 -2.72 -12.57
CA ILE A 140 0.12 -1.95 -11.31
C ILE A 140 0.60 -2.80 -10.14
N ILE A 141 0.21 -4.08 -10.05
CA ILE A 141 0.68 -4.97 -8.99
C ILE A 141 2.21 -5.12 -9.04
N PHE A 142 2.77 -5.44 -10.21
CA PHE A 142 4.22 -5.55 -10.40
C PHE A 142 4.94 -4.22 -10.12
N TRP A 143 4.34 -3.13 -10.59
CA TRP A 143 4.89 -1.79 -10.40
C TRP A 143 4.90 -1.35 -8.93
N SER A 144 3.82 -1.62 -8.21
CA SER A 144 3.69 -1.35 -6.77
C SER A 144 4.72 -2.15 -5.96
N LEU A 145 4.93 -3.43 -6.29
CA LEU A 145 5.98 -4.24 -5.68
C LEU A 145 7.37 -3.62 -5.88
N TRP A 146 7.66 -3.13 -7.09
CA TRP A 146 8.94 -2.49 -7.38
C TRP A 146 9.17 -1.21 -6.56
N ILE A 147 8.17 -0.34 -6.46
CA ILE A 147 8.23 0.86 -5.61
C ILE A 147 8.44 0.47 -4.15
N PHE A 148 7.68 -0.51 -3.68
CA PHE A 148 7.74 -0.95 -2.31
C PHE A 148 9.14 -1.44 -1.94
N VAL A 149 9.76 -2.24 -2.81
CA VAL A 149 11.16 -2.65 -2.67
C VAL A 149 12.09 -1.43 -2.62
N ALA A 150 11.93 -0.46 -3.53
CA ALA A 150 12.74 0.75 -3.55
C ALA A 150 12.55 1.61 -2.29
N PHE A 151 11.33 1.66 -1.73
CA PHE A 151 10.99 2.35 -0.49
C PHE A 151 11.64 1.66 0.71
N VAL A 152 11.57 0.32 0.78
CA VAL A 152 12.21 -0.48 1.82
C VAL A 152 13.75 -0.34 1.77
N ASP A 153 14.34 -0.37 0.57
CA ASP A 153 15.77 -0.14 0.33
C ASP A 153 16.20 1.24 0.86
N THR A 154 15.47 2.28 0.47
CA THR A 154 15.76 3.67 0.87
C THR A 154 15.54 3.89 2.37
N ALA A 155 14.50 3.30 2.94
CA ALA A 155 14.19 3.43 4.36
C ALA A 155 15.24 2.77 5.25
N HIS A 156 15.68 1.56 4.90
CA HIS A 156 16.63 0.80 5.68
C HIS A 156 18.09 1.09 5.32
N LYS A 157 18.32 1.83 4.21
CA LYS A 157 19.65 2.12 3.64
C LYS A 157 20.45 0.86 3.35
N PHE A 158 19.81 -0.17 2.79
CA PHE A 158 20.46 -1.45 2.54
C PHE A 158 21.57 -1.40 1.48
N ASP A 159 21.65 -0.31 0.70
CA ASP A 159 22.60 -0.06 -0.40
C ASP A 159 22.70 -1.23 -1.40
N ASN A 160 21.69 -2.11 -1.39
CA ASN A 160 21.65 -3.36 -2.14
C ASN A 160 20.18 -3.77 -2.37
N MET A 161 19.70 -3.53 -3.58
CA MET A 161 18.32 -3.81 -4.01
C MET A 161 17.91 -5.27 -3.86
N VAL A 162 18.85 -6.22 -3.86
CA VAL A 162 18.55 -7.64 -3.66
C VAL A 162 18.14 -7.91 -2.22
N LYS A 163 18.84 -7.33 -1.23
CA LYS A 163 18.45 -7.45 0.18
C LYS A 163 17.09 -6.82 0.43
N ALA A 164 16.83 -5.64 -0.14
CA ALA A 164 15.54 -4.98 -0.03
C ALA A 164 14.40 -5.81 -0.65
N SER A 165 14.65 -6.48 -1.78
CA SER A 165 13.68 -7.37 -2.42
C SER A 165 13.34 -8.55 -1.51
N VAL A 166 14.35 -9.21 -0.93
CA VAL A 166 14.16 -10.33 -0.01
C VAL A 166 13.39 -9.90 1.24
N VAL A 167 13.77 -8.78 1.86
CA VAL A 167 13.07 -8.25 3.05
C VAL A 167 11.63 -7.88 2.73
N SER A 168 11.37 -7.31 1.55
CA SER A 168 10.02 -6.95 1.12
C SER A 168 9.14 -8.17 0.87
N VAL A 169 9.66 -9.18 0.15
CA VAL A 169 8.94 -10.44 -0.10
C VAL A 169 8.67 -11.18 1.21
N LEU A 170 9.67 -11.26 2.11
CA LEU A 170 9.49 -11.86 3.43
C LEU A 170 8.51 -11.07 4.29
N GLY A 171 8.56 -9.73 4.26
CA GLY A 171 7.66 -8.87 5.02
C GLY A 171 6.20 -8.98 4.59
N ILE A 172 5.96 -8.96 3.27
CA ILE A 172 4.63 -9.19 2.68
C ILE A 172 4.17 -10.62 2.97
N GLY A 173 5.03 -11.61 2.76
CA GLY A 173 4.73 -13.03 3.00
C GLY A 173 4.36 -13.30 4.46
N LEU A 174 5.16 -12.81 5.41
CA LEU A 174 4.87 -12.94 6.85
C LEU A 174 3.60 -12.19 7.24
N GLY A 175 3.40 -10.97 6.74
CA GLY A 175 2.16 -10.22 6.99
C GLY A 175 0.93 -10.96 6.49
N GLY A 176 0.99 -11.49 5.26
CA GLY A 176 -0.08 -12.29 4.66
C GLY A 176 -0.36 -13.58 5.43
N VAL A 177 0.68 -14.31 5.84
CA VAL A 177 0.54 -15.54 6.63
C VAL A 177 -0.10 -15.26 7.99
N ILE A 178 0.38 -14.24 8.73
CA ILE A 178 -0.19 -13.86 10.04
C ILE A 178 -1.68 -13.56 9.91
N LEU A 179 -2.08 -12.84 8.87
CA LEU A 179 -3.50 -12.53 8.62
C LEU A 179 -4.31 -13.75 8.26
N PHE A 180 -3.77 -14.63 7.40
CA PHE A 180 -4.43 -15.88 7.05
C PHE A 180 -4.70 -16.71 8.31
N PHE A 181 -3.74 -16.78 9.22
CA PHE A 181 -3.94 -17.39 10.53
C PHE A 181 -4.97 -16.65 11.38
N MET A 182 -4.93 -15.32 11.48
CA MET A 182 -5.93 -14.56 12.25
C MET A 182 -7.35 -14.78 11.73
N ILE A 183 -7.54 -14.76 10.40
CA ILE A 183 -8.84 -15.02 9.76
C ILE A 183 -9.25 -16.47 10.02
N SER A 184 -8.32 -17.43 9.90
CA SER A 184 -8.60 -18.84 10.15
C SER A 184 -8.95 -19.13 11.62
N PHE A 185 -8.39 -18.37 12.57
CA PHE A 185 -8.69 -18.48 14.00
C PHE A 185 -9.97 -17.74 14.39
N MET A 186 -10.27 -16.60 13.76
CA MET A 186 -11.52 -15.85 13.97
C MET A 186 -12.70 -16.47 13.21
N GLY A 187 -12.41 -17.19 12.13
CA GLY A 187 -13.33 -17.89 11.26
C GLY A 187 -13.22 -19.41 11.41
N MET A 188 -13.41 -19.94 12.63
CA MET A 188 -13.82 -21.34 12.76
C MET A 188 -15.19 -21.49 12.07
N GLY A 189 -15.16 -21.81 10.77
CA GLY A 189 -16.31 -21.98 9.90
C GLY A 189 -16.07 -21.50 8.47
N LEU A 190 -15.08 -22.06 7.78
CA LEU A 190 -15.26 -22.40 6.36
C LEU A 190 -15.87 -23.80 6.30
#